data_AF-A0A821L655-F1
#
_entry.id   AF-A0A821L655-F1
#
_cell.length_a   1.000
_cell.length_b   1.000
_cell.length_c   1.000
_cell.angle_alpha   90.00
_cell.angle_beta   90.00
_cell.angle_gamma   90.00
#
_symmetry.space_group_name_H-M   'P 1'
#
loop_
_entity.id
_entity.type
_entity.pdbx_description
1 polymer ?
#
loop_
_entity_poly.entity_id
_entity_poly.type
_entity_poly.pdbx_seq_one_letter_code
_entity_poly.pdbx_strand_id
1 'polypeptide(L)' 'MEHARPPGELAVEGGPAERADAWRKWRKQFEVFLIASGVSKESEEIQASLLVNLIGPSGYEIFSTFTYLKDESEHKLKCL' A
#
# COMPACT_ATOMS: atom_id res chain seq x y z
N MET A 1 -3.32 6.00 18.66
CA MET A 1 -4.04 6.02 17.37
C MET A 1 -5.29 6.92 17.35
N GLU A 2 -5.67 7.56 18.47
CA GLU A 2 -6.98 8.20 18.66
C GLU A 2 -7.29 9.45 17.80
N HIS A 3 -6.34 9.91 16.97
CA HIS A 3 -6.52 11.10 16.12
C HIS A 3 -6.14 10.91 14.63
N ALA A 4 -5.60 9.74 14.26
CA ALA A 4 -5.19 9.48 12.87
C ALA A 4 -6.27 8.69 12.14
N ARG A 5 -6.88 9.29 11.12
CA ARG A 5 -7.88 8.61 10.30
C ARG A 5 -7.18 7.75 9.23
N PRO A 6 -7.45 6.42 9.17
CA PRO A 6 -6.92 5.60 8.09
C PRO A 6 -7.51 6.03 6.74
N PRO A 7 -6.79 5.81 5.63
CA PRO A 7 -7.37 5.95 4.29
C PRO A 7 -8.57 4.99 4.12
N GLY A 8 -9.49 5.34 3.22
CA GLY A 8 -10.45 4.35 2.71
C GLY A 8 -9.74 3.30 1.86
N GLU A 9 -10.45 2.24 1.46
CA GLU A 9 -9.89 1.21 0.58
C GLU A 9 -9.47 1.77 -0.80
N LEU A 10 -8.53 1.10 -1.46
CA LEU A 10 -8.12 1.48 -2.81
C LEU A 10 -9.23 1.14 -3.81
N ALA A 11 -9.76 2.14 -4.50
CA ALA A 11 -10.66 1.93 -5.62
C ALA A 11 -9.87 1.47 -6.85
N VAL A 12 -10.11 0.25 -7.31
CA VAL A 12 -9.38 -0.39 -8.43
C VAL A 12 -10.20 -0.44 -9.73
N GLU A 13 -11.06 0.56 -9.90
CA GLU A 13 -11.99 0.67 -11.02
C GLU A 13 -11.43 1.51 -12.18
N GLY A 14 -12.03 1.41 -13.36
CA GLY A 14 -11.67 2.22 -14.52
C GLY A 14 -10.44 1.73 -15.29
N GLY A 15 -9.95 2.56 -16.21
CA GLY A 15 -8.80 2.28 -17.06
C GLY A 15 -7.45 2.39 -16.33
N PRO A 16 -6.34 2.09 -17.03
CA PRO A 16 -5.00 2.13 -16.43
C PRO A 16 -4.61 3.50 -15.84
N ALA A 17 -5.04 4.60 -16.46
CA ALA A 17 -4.73 5.95 -15.98
C ALA A 17 -5.47 6.25 -14.67
N GLU A 18 -6.76 5.91 -14.61
CA GLU A 18 -7.61 6.09 -13.44
C GLU A 18 -7.09 5.27 -12.25
N ARG A 19 -6.70 4.01 -12.49
CA ARG A 19 -6.10 3.16 -11.46
C ARG A 19 -4.76 3.71 -10.96
N ALA A 20 -3.93 4.25 -11.85
CA ALA A 20 -2.66 4.86 -11.48
C ALA A 20 -2.85 6.10 -10.59
N ASP A 21 -3.83 6.94 -10.91
CA ASP A 21 -4.15 8.13 -10.12
C ASP A 21 -4.81 7.78 -8.78
N ALA A 22 -5.69 6.77 -8.76
CA ALA A 22 -6.26 6.23 -7.53
C ALA A 22 -5.16 5.72 -6.59
N TRP A 23 -4.19 4.95 -7.11
CA TRP A 23 -3.04 4.47 -6.34
C TRP A 23 -2.20 5.63 -5.77
N ARG A 24 -1.84 6.62 -6.60
CA ARG A 24 -1.04 7.77 -6.16
C ARG A 24 -1.74 8.55 -5.04
N LYS A 25 -3.05 8.75 -5.15
CA LYS A 25 -3.83 9.45 -4.13
C LYS A 25 -3.89 8.64 -2.83
N TRP A 26 -4.24 7.36 -2.93
CA TRP A 26 -4.36 6.47 -1.79
C TRP A 26 -3.03 6.33 -1.05
N ARG A 27 -1.92 6.12 -1.77
CA ARG A 27 -0.58 6.01 -1.18
C ARG A 27 -0.20 7.24 -0.35
N LYS A 28 -0.47 8.46 -0.86
CA LYS A 28 -0.21 9.69 -0.10
C LYS A 28 -1.02 9.75 1.19
N GLN A 29 -2.28 9.30 1.16
CA GLN A 29 -3.13 9.25 2.35
C GLN A 29 -2.60 8.22 3.36
N PHE A 30 -2.13 7.06 2.88
CA PHE A 30 -1.49 6.06 3.69
C PHE A 30 -0.19 6.57 4.35
N GLU A 31 0.68 7.25 3.60
CA GLU A 31 1.91 7.85 4.14
C GLU A 31 1.62 8.89 5.24
N VAL A 32 0.63 9.76 5.03
CA VAL A 32 0.17 10.71 6.05
C VAL A 32 -0.35 9.98 7.29
N PHE A 33 -1.11 8.90 7.09
CA PHE A 33 -1.60 8.08 8.19
C PHE A 33 -0.47 7.40 8.97
N LEU A 34 0.56 6.87 8.31
CA LEU A 34 1.72 6.27 8.98
C LEU A 34 2.41 7.27 9.92
N ILE A 35 2.62 8.50 9.44
CA ILE A 35 3.25 9.56 10.24
C ILE A 35 2.34 9.97 11.41
N ALA A 36 1.05 10.23 11.13
CA ALA A 36 0.10 10.71 12.13
C ALA A 36 -0.25 9.65 13.20
N SER A 37 -0.25 8.37 12.84
CA SER A 37 -0.50 7.25 13.76
C SER A 37 0.72 6.85 14.58
N GLY A 38 1.92 7.28 14.16
CA GLY A 38 3.20 6.88 14.74
C GLY A 38 3.76 5.57 14.17
N VAL A 39 3.01 4.87 13.32
CA VAL A 39 3.42 3.58 12.72
C VAL A 39 4.64 3.75 11.80
N SER A 40 4.92 4.96 11.32
CA SER A 40 6.15 5.23 10.55
C SER A 40 7.46 4.94 11.31
N LYS A 41 7.40 4.74 12.64
CA LYS A 41 8.54 4.38 13.49
C LYS A 41 8.64 2.88 13.79
N GLU A 42 7.64 2.11 13.38
CA GLU A 42 7.59 0.65 13.55
C GLU A 42 8.40 -0.05 12.46
N SER A 43 8.60 -1.37 12.59
CA SER A 43 9.34 -2.16 11.61
C SER A 43 8.70 -2.13 10.21
N GLU A 44 9.52 -2.30 9.17
CA GLU A 44 9.03 -2.41 7.79
C GLU A 44 7.98 -3.52 7.63
N GLU A 45 8.13 -4.62 8.36
CA GLU A 45 7.16 -5.72 8.38
C GLU A 45 5.78 -5.27 8.90
N ILE A 46 5.73 -4.47 9.97
CA ILE A 46 4.48 -3.91 10.50
C ILE A 46 3.88 -2.93 9.49
N GLN A 47 4.70 -2.06 8.89
CA GLN A 47 4.24 -1.08 7.91
C GLN A 47 3.69 -1.77 6.65
N ALA A 48 4.37 -2.79 6.14
CA ALA A 48 3.94 -3.59 4.98
C ALA A 48 2.66 -4.38 5.28
N SER A 49 2.57 -5.00 6.46
CA SER A 49 1.35 -5.68 6.89
C SER A 49 0.17 -4.72 6.99
N LEU A 50 0.39 -3.50 7.49
CA LEU A 50 -0.64 -2.48 7.60
C LEU A 50 -1.07 -1.95 6.22
N LEU A 51 -0.13 -1.80 5.28
CA LEU A 51 -0.44 -1.47 3.88
C LEU A 51 -1.39 -2.51 3.29
N VAL A 52 -1.03 -3.79 3.38
CA VAL A 52 -1.81 -4.91 2.84
C VAL A 52 -3.17 -5.06 3.54
N ASN A 53 -3.26 -4.72 4.83
CA ASN A 53 -4.53 -4.70 5.55
C ASN A 53 -5.44 -3.54 5.14
N LEU A 54 -4.91 -2.35 4.91
CA LEU A 54 -5.71 -1.14 4.62
C LEU A 54 -6.00 -0.94 3.13
N ILE A 55 -5.26 -1.58 2.22
CA ILE A 55 -5.49 -1.45 0.77
C ILE A 55 -6.84 -2.04 0.35
N GLY A 56 -7.42 -2.92 1.17
CA GLY A 56 -8.73 -3.54 0.98
C GLY A 56 -8.66 -4.83 0.16
N PRO A 57 -9.78 -5.58 0.06
CA PRO A 57 -9.83 -6.91 -0.54
C PRO A 57 -9.30 -6.96 -1.98
N SER A 58 -9.71 -6.00 -2.83
CA SER A 58 -9.25 -5.97 -4.23
C SER A 58 -7.76 -5.68 -4.36
N GLY A 59 -7.20 -4.83 -3.49
CA GLY A 59 -5.75 -4.61 -3.45
C GLY A 59 -4.99 -5.84 -2.94
N TYR A 60 -5.57 -6.55 -1.96
CA TYR A 60 -5.03 -7.80 -1.44
C TYR A 60 -4.99 -8.91 -2.50
N GLU A 61 -6.02 -9.04 -3.34
CA GLU A 61 -6.04 -9.98 -4.46
C GLU A 61 -4.93 -9.69 -5.48
N ILE A 62 -4.69 -8.42 -5.80
CA ILE A 62 -3.58 -8.01 -6.67
C ILE A 62 -2.24 -8.34 -6.03
N PHE A 63 -2.08 -8.07 -4.73
CA PHE A 63 -0.86 -8.41 -3.99
C PHE A 63 -0.60 -9.92 -3.98
N SER A 64 -1.62 -10.73 -3.69
CA SER A 64 -1.50 -12.20 -3.60
C SER A 64 -1.24 -12.88 -4.94
N THR A 65 -1.59 -12.23 -6.05
CA THR A 65 -1.29 -12.70 -7.41
C THR A 65 -0.01 -12.11 -7.98
N PHE A 66 0.65 -11.21 -7.23
CA PHE A 66 1.92 -10.64 -7.61
C PHE A 66 2.99 -11.73 -7.65
N THR A 67 3.50 -12.02 -8.84
CA THR A 67 4.59 -12.97 -9.06
C THR A 67 5.76 -12.23 -9.67
N TYR A 68 6.96 -12.47 -9.14
CA TYR A 68 8.18 -11.97 -9.76
C TYR A 68 8.38 -12.66 -11.12
N LEU A 69 8.79 -11.90 -12.13
CA LEU A 69 9.20 -12.51 -13.39
C LEU A 69 10.47 -13.34 -13.16
N LYS A 70 10.69 -14.36 -14.01
CA LYS A 70 11.66 -15.45 -13.81
C LYS A 70 13.14 -15.02 -13.64
N ASP A 71 13.46 -13.74 -13.76
CA ASP A 71 14.79 -13.13 -13.62
C ASP A 71 14.82 -11.89 -12.70
N GLU A 72 13.73 -11.64 -11.96
CA GLU A 72 13.64 -10.59 -10.94
C GLU A 72 13.84 -11.23 -9.56
N SER A 73 14.97 -10.94 -8.93
CA SER A 73 15.24 -11.36 -7.55
C SER A 73 14.60 -10.41 -6.54
N GLU A 74 14.09 -10.95 -5.42
CA GLU A 74 13.56 -10.19 -4.27
C GLU A 74 14.48 -9.02 -3.85
N HIS A 75 15.79 -9.18 -4.04
CA HIS A 75 16.81 -8.20 -3.68
C HIS A 75 16.87 -6.93 -4.56
N LYS A 76 16.05 -6.79 -5.60
CA LYS A 76 16.01 -5.57 -6.44
C LYS A 76 14.97 -4.53 -5.99
N LEU A 77 14.09 -4.87 -5.05
CA LEU A 77 13.26 -3.87 -4.41
C LEU A 77 14.10 -3.16 -3.34
N LYS A 78 14.85 -2.13 -3.76
CA LYS A 78 15.23 -1.05 -2.83
C LYS A 78 13.90 -0.40 -2.41
N CYS A 79 13.31 -0.94 -1.35
CA CYS A 79 12.10 -0.40 -0.76
C CYS A 79 12.31 1.08 -0.43
N LEU A 80 11.29 1.85 -0.83
CA LEU A 80 10.84 3.16 -0.36
C LEU A 80 11.74 3.90 0.65
#